data_AF-A0A9X9G540-F1
#
_entry.id   AF-A0A9X9G540-F1
#
_cell.length_a   1.000
_cell.length_b   1.000
_cell.length_c   1.000
_cell.angle_alpha   90.00
_cell.angle_beta   90.00
_cell.angle_gamma   90.00
#
_symmetry.space_group_name_H-M   'P 1'
#
loop_
_entity.id
_entity.type
_entity.pdbx_description
1 polymer ?
#
loop_
_entity_poly.entity_id
_entity_poly.type
_entity_poly.pdbx_seq_one_letter_code
_entity_poly.pdbx_strand_id
1 'polypeptide(L)' 'MGMVEILGMVELIVGVLMNAYIGKIGLTVFGKDDTYSRALLRVIGIFLIINGVSRAFHI' A
#
# COMPACT_ATOMS: atom_id res chain seq x y z
N MET A 1 9.30 -5.52 -19.86
CA MET A 1 8.45 -5.61 -18.66
C MET A 1 7.09 -6.15 -19.08
N GLY A 2 6.71 -7.34 -18.64
CA GLY A 2 5.36 -7.87 -18.78
C GLY A 2 4.38 -7.09 -17.90
N MET A 3 3.09 -7.11 -18.24
CA MET A 3 2.06 -6.38 -17.48
C MET A 3 2.08 -6.68 -15.97
N VAL A 4 2.48 -7.90 -15.59
CA VAL A 4 2.56 -8.35 -14.18
C VAL A 4 3.64 -7.59 -13.40
N GLU A 5 4.80 -7.36 -14.01
CA GLU A 5 5.92 -6.64 -13.39
C GLU A 5 5.59 -5.15 -13.20
N ILE A 6 4.88 -4.56 -14.17
CA ILE A 6 4.39 -3.17 -14.10
C ILE A 6 3.35 -3.04 -12.97
N LEU A 7 2.42 -4.00 -12.87
CA LEU A 7 1.45 -4.02 -11.78
C LEU A 7 2.12 -4.12 -10.41
N GLY A 8 3.16 -4.97 -10.30
CA GLY A 8 3.96 -5.10 -9.08
C GLY A 8 4.69 -3.82 -8.68
N MET A 9 5.25 -3.09 -9.66
CA MET A 9 5.85 -1.77 -9.41
C MET A 9 4.82 -0.74 -8.94
N VAL A 10 3.62 -0.73 -9.53
CA VAL A 10 2.54 0.17 -9.11
C VAL A 10 2.09 -0.16 -7.68
N GLU A 11 1.90 -1.43 -7.34
CA GLU A 11 1.54 -1.86 -5.99
C GLU A 11 2.61 -1.47 -4.95
N LEU A 12 3.90 -1.56 -5.31
CA LEU A 12 5.00 -1.09 -4.47
C LEU A 12 4.93 0.41 -4.21
N ILE A 13 4.76 1.21 -5.27
CA ILE A 13 4.66 2.66 -5.15
C ILE A 13 3.44 3.05 -4.32
N VAL A 14 2.29 2.44 -4.58
CA VAL A 14 1.04 2.70 -3.83
C VAL A 14 1.19 2.28 -2.37
N GLY A 15 1.79 1.13 -2.08
CA GLY A 15 2.02 0.65 -0.71
C GLY A 15 2.95 1.56 0.10
N VAL A 16 3.99 2.10 -0.54
CA VAL A 16 4.90 3.09 0.06
C VAL A 16 4.17 4.42 0.30
N LEU A 17 3.43 4.93 -0.69
CA LEU A 17 2.64 6.16 -0.55
C LEU A 17 1.56 6.02 0.53
N MET A 18 0.91 4.85 0.63
CA MET A 18 -0.06 4.57 1.68
C MET A 18 0.55 4.65 3.08
N ASN A 19 1.76 4.12 3.26
CA ASN A 19 2.48 4.21 4.54
C ASN A 19 2.99 5.62 4.84
N ALA A 20 3.46 6.35 3.82
CA ALA A 20 3.96 7.73 3.97
C ALA A 20 2.84 8.72 4.31
N TYR A 21 1.66 8.57 3.70
CA TYR A 21 0.52 9.48 3.85
C TYR A 21 -0.60 8.91 4.73
N ILE A 22 -0.27 7.98 5.62
CA ILE A 22 -1.25 7.18 6.35
C ILE A 22 -2.29 8.01 7.13
N GLY A 23 -1.89 9.13 7.72
CA GLY A 23 -2.80 10.02 8.44
C GLY A 23 -3.79 10.74 7.52
N LYS A 24 -3.33 11.23 6.36
CA LYS A 24 -4.21 11.87 5.37
C LYS A 24 -5.17 10.87 4.74
N ILE A 25 -4.69 9.66 4.46
CA ILE A 25 -5.52 8.58 3.90
C ILE A 25 -6.51 8.08 4.95
N GLY A 26 -6.10 7.94 6.21
CA GLY A 26 -6.98 7.64 7.34
C GLY A 26 -8.14 8.62 7.44
N LEU A 27 -7.82 9.91 7.44
CA LEU A 27 -8.82 10.96 7.48
C LEU A 27 -9.76 10.94 6.26
N THR A 28 -9.24 10.66 5.07
CA THR A 28 -10.02 10.65 3.82
C THR A 28 -10.91 9.42 3.69
N VAL A 29 -10.42 8.24 4.07
CA VAL A 29 -11.12 6.96 3.91
C VAL A 29 -12.07 6.69 5.06
N PHE A 30 -11.64 6.95 6.30
CA PHE A 30 -12.41 6.62 7.50
C PHE A 30 -13.11 7.83 8.12
N GLY A 31 -12.78 9.06 7.70
CA GLY A 31 -13.34 10.28 8.28
C GLY A 31 -12.82 10.59 9.68
N LYS A 32 -11.90 9.78 10.21
CA LYS A 32 -11.31 9.87 11.54
C LYS A 32 -9.88 9.37 11.51
N ASP A 33 -9.05 9.97 12.35
CA ASP A 33 -7.61 9.69 12.44
C ASP A 33 -7.28 8.93 13.74
N ASP A 34 -7.98 7.83 13.97
CA ASP A 34 -7.79 6.97 15.14
C ASP A 34 -6.72 5.88 14.92
N THR A 35 -6.18 5.38 16.02
CA THR A 35 -5.11 4.37 16.04
C THR A 35 -5.48 3.10 15.26
N TYR A 36 -6.75 2.69 15.30
CA TYR A 36 -7.22 1.48 14.62
C TYR A 36 -7.26 1.66 13.10
N SER A 37 -7.81 2.78 12.63
CA SER A 37 -7.80 3.16 11.21
C SER A 37 -6.38 3.24 10.64
N ARG A 38 -5.42 3.81 11.39
CA ARG A 38 -3.99 3.81 10.98
C ARG A 38 -3.38 2.42 10.97
N ALA A 39 -3.69 1.57 11.94
CA ALA A 39 -3.18 0.20 11.98
C ALA A 39 -3.68 -0.61 10.77
N LEU A 40 -4.97 -0.50 10.43
CA LEU A 40 -5.55 -1.12 9.24
C LEU A 40 -4.87 -0.66 7.94
N LEU A 41 -4.68 0.65 7.78
CA LEU A 41 -4.01 1.19 6.59
C LEU A 41 -2.56 0.73 6.46
N ARG A 42 -1.87 0.55 7.59
CA ARG A 42 -0.51 -0.01 7.64
C ARG A 42 -0.49 -1.44 7.14
N VAL A 43 -1.43 -2.26 7.61
CA VAL A 43 -1.56 -3.66 7.17
C VAL A 43 -1.82 -3.73 5.67
N ILE A 44 -2.74 -2.91 5.15
CA ILE A 44 -3.03 -2.85 3.71
C ILE A 44 -1.79 -2.40 2.92
N GLY A 45 -1.11 -1.34 3.38
CA GLY A 45 0.11 -0.85 2.73
C GLY A 45 1.23 -1.89 2.71
N ILE A 46 1.43 -2.65 3.79
CA ILE A 46 2.41 -3.75 3.84
C ILE A 46 2.01 -4.87 2.88
N PHE A 47 0.73 -5.24 2.81
CA PHE A 47 0.25 -6.24 1.86
C PHE A 47 0.52 -5.84 0.41
N LEU A 48 0.31 -4.58 0.07
CA LEU A 48 0.63 -4.04 -1.25
C LEU A 48 2.12 -4.09 -1.56
N ILE A 49 2.98 -3.79 -0.58
CA ILE A 49 4.43 -3.92 -0.74
C ILE A 49 4.82 -5.38 -0.98
N ILE A 50 4.32 -6.32 -0.17
CA ILE A 50 4.65 -7.75 -0.31
C ILE A 50 4.19 -8.30 -1.66
N ASN A 51 2.94 -8.03 -2.05
CA ASN A 51 2.40 -8.45 -3.35
C ASN A 51 3.15 -7.78 -4.50
N GLY A 52 3.48 -6.49 -4.36
CA GLY A 52 4.22 -5.74 -5.34
C GLY A 52 5.64 -6.28 -5.53
N VAL A 53 6.37 -6.61 -4.45
CA VAL A 53 7.67 -7.31 -4.54
C VAL A 53 7.50 -8.65 -5.24
N SER A 54 6.56 -9.49 -4.81
CA SER A 54 6.37 -10.82 -5.40
C SER A 54 6.10 -10.75 -6.91
N ARG A 55 5.24 -9.83 -7.36
CA ARG A 55 4.92 -9.64 -8.78
C ARG A 55 6.01 -8.93 -9.57
N ALA A 56 6.69 -7.95 -8.98
CA ALA A 56 7.77 -7.20 -9.64
C ALA A 56 9.02 -8.05 -9.85
N PHE A 57 9.30 -8.99 -8.94
CA PHE A 57 10.45 -9.88 -9.03
C PHE A 57 10.12 -11.27 -9.60
N HIS A 58 8.86 -11.53 -9.94
CA HIS A 58 8.39 -12.76 -10.58
C HIS A 58 8.91 -14.02 -9.84
N ILE A 59 8.88 -13.98 -8.51
CA ILE A 59 9.27 -15.08 -7.59
C ILE A 59 8.09 -16.01 -7.36
#